data_AF-A0A1R0IHH7-F1
#
_entry.id   AF-A0A1R0IHH7-F1
#
_cell.length_a   1.000
_cell.length_b   1.000
_cell.length_c   1.000
_cell.angle_alpha   90.00
_cell.angle_beta   90.00
_cell.angle_gamma   90.00
#
_symmetry.space_group_name_H-M   'P 1'
#
loop_
_entity.id
_entity.type
_entity.pdbx_description
1 polymer ?
#
loop_
_entity_poly.entity_id
_entity_poly.type
_entity_poly.pdbx_seq_one_letter_code
_entity_poly.pdbx_strand_id
1 'polypeptide(L)' 'MFRTNESRSDRIIRIIFGLIALGLAFNHVGGNVGTWVFGIVAALAIITGITGVCALYKLIGVSTCPIRK' A
#
# COMPACT_ATOMS: atom_id res chain seq x y z
N MET A 1 -17.32 1.81 11.16
CA MET A 1 -16.42 2.94 10.83
C MET A 1 -15.03 2.59 11.32
N PHE A 2 -14.16 2.10 10.44
CA PHE A 2 -12.79 1.75 10.84
C PHE A 2 -12.03 3.03 11.20
N ARG A 3 -11.40 3.08 12.37
CA ARG A 3 -10.56 4.20 12.78
C ARG A 3 -9.35 4.27 11.84
N THR A 4 -9.29 5.32 11.03
CA THR A 4 -8.15 5.61 10.15
C THR A 4 -6.91 5.83 10.99
N ASN A 5 -5.89 5.01 10.80
CA ASN A 5 -4.67 4.98 11.61
C ASN A 5 -3.41 5.38 10.80
N GLU A 6 -3.59 5.66 9.51
CA GLU A 6 -2.57 6.15 8.60
C GLU A 6 -2.85 7.61 8.20
N SER A 7 -1.80 8.41 8.10
CA SER A 7 -1.89 9.74 7.48
C SER A 7 -2.29 9.65 6.01
N ARG A 8 -3.01 10.66 5.50
CA ARG A 8 -3.33 10.76 4.05
C ARG A 8 -2.07 10.66 3.17
N SER A 9 -0.93 11.13 3.64
CA SER A 9 0.34 11.04 2.92
C SER A 9 0.83 9.59 2.77
N ASP A 10 0.75 8.75 3.81
CA ASP A 10 1.18 7.34 3.77
C ASP A 10 0.32 6.55 2.77
N ARG A 11 -0.99 6.84 2.76
CA ARG A 11 -1.96 6.31 1.80
C ARG A 11 -1.57 6.62 0.35
N ILE A 12 -1.26 7.89 0.07
CA ILE A 12 -0.89 8.35 -1.27
C ILE A 12 0.41 7.67 -1.71
N ILE A 13 1.42 7.61 -0.84
CA ILE A 13 2.70 6.98 -1.15
C ILE A 13 2.50 5.50 -1.52
N ARG A 14 1.69 4.75 -0.76
CA ARG A 14 1.43 3.32 -1.04
C ARG A 14 0.67 3.09 -2.33
N ILE A 15 -0.32 3.93 -2.63
CA ILE A 15 -1.06 3.84 -3.90
C ILE A 15 -0.10 4.12 -5.06
N ILE A 16 0.73 5.16 -4.96
CA ILE A 16 1.74 5.48 -6.00
C ILE A 16 2.70 4.30 -6.18
N PHE A 17 3.21 3.73 -5.08
CA PHE A 17 4.12 2.58 -5.13
C PHE A 17 3.46 1.35 -5.76
N GLY A 18 2.20 1.08 -5.40
CA GLY A 18 1.40 0.00 -5.97
C GLY A 18 1.15 0.19 -7.47
N LEU A 19 0.90 1.41 -7.93
CA LEU A 19 0.75 1.72 -9.35
C LEU A 19 2.06 1.55 -10.14
N ILE A 20 3.20 1.94 -9.56
CA ILE A 20 4.52 1.71 -10.16
C ILE A 20 4.80 0.21 -10.29
N ALA A 21 4.58 -0.55 -9.21
CA ALA A 21 4.75 -2.01 -9.22
C ALA A 21 3.80 -2.67 -10.24
N LEU A 22 2.55 -2.18 -10.36
CA LEU A 22 1.60 -2.68 -11.35
C LEU A 22 2.11 -2.43 -12.78
N GLY A 23 2.63 -1.23 -13.05
CA GLY A 23 3.24 -0.89 -14.34
C GLY A 23 4.43 -1.80 -14.67
N LEU A 24 5.29 -2.10 -13.70
CA LEU A 24 6.42 -3.03 -13.87
C LEU A 24 5.95 -4.47 -14.16
N ALA A 25 4.87 -4.91 -13.51
CA ALA A 25 4.25 -6.21 -13.78
C ALA A 25 3.73 -6.30 -15.23
N PHE A 26 3.02 -5.27 -15.70
CA PHE A 26 2.50 -5.23 -17.08
C PHE A 26 3.60 -5.15 -18.15
N ASN A 27 4.75 -4.55 -17.83
CA ASN A 27 5.90 -4.53 -18.73
C ASN A 27 6.72 -5.84 -18.69
N HIS A 28 6.24 -6.88 -17.98
CA HIS A 28 6.91 -8.16 -17.81
C HIS A 28 8.38 -8.06 -17.35
N VAL A 29 8.68 -7.05 -16.54
CA VAL A 29 10.02 -6.82 -16.01
C VAL A 29 10.41 -8.00 -15.12
N GLY A 30 11.48 -8.70 -15.46
CA GLY A 30 11.92 -9.91 -14.75
C GLY A 30 11.20 -11.20 -15.17
N GLY A 31 10.52 -11.22 -16.35
CA GLY A 31 9.86 -12.39 -16.90
C GLY A 31 8.61 -12.82 -16.11
N ASN A 32 8.21 -14.09 -16.23
CA ASN A 32 7.00 -14.61 -15.56
C ASN A 32 7.06 -14.45 -14.03
N VAL A 33 8.24 -14.67 -13.44
CA VAL A 33 8.45 -14.54 -11.99
C VAL A 33 8.34 -13.08 -11.56
N GLY A 34 9.02 -12.16 -12.25
CA GLY A 34 8.93 -10.73 -11.96
C GLY A 34 7.51 -10.19 -12.09
N THR A 35 6.79 -10.60 -13.15
CA THR A 35 5.37 -10.23 -13.36
C THR A 35 4.49 -10.62 -12.16
N TRP A 36 4.65 -11.86 -11.68
CA TRP A 36 3.90 -12.35 -10.53
C TRP A 36 4.27 -11.64 -9.22
N VAL A 37 5.57 -11.44 -8.97
CA VAL A 37 6.05 -10.76 -7.75
C VAL A 37 5.56 -9.31 -7.73
N PHE A 38 5.76 -8.56 -8.82
CA PHE A 38 5.31 -7.18 -8.91
C PHE A 38 3.78 -7.07 -8.87
N GLY A 39 3.05 -8.02 -9.45
CA GLY A 39 1.59 -8.08 -9.37
C GLY A 39 1.07 -8.28 -7.95
N ILE A 40 1.65 -9.21 -7.19
CA ILE A 40 1.29 -9.43 -5.78
C ILE A 40 1.62 -8.19 -4.93
N VAL A 41 2.80 -7.62 -5.11
CA VAL A 41 3.23 -6.41 -4.38
C VAL A 41 2.30 -5.23 -4.69
N ALA A 42 1.93 -5.05 -5.95
CA ALA A 42 0.99 -4.02 -6.37
C ALA A 42 -0.39 -4.20 -5.72
N ALA A 43 -0.94 -5.42 -5.76
CA ALA A 43 -2.22 -5.74 -5.14
C ALA A 43 -2.23 -5.43 -3.64
N LEU A 44 -1.20 -5.87 -2.91
CA LEU A 44 -1.10 -5.62 -1.46
C LEU A 44 -0.93 -4.12 -1.13
N ALA A 45 -0.09 -3.40 -1.88
CA ALA A 45 0.11 -1.96 -1.68
C ALA A 45 -1.17 -1.16 -1.94
N ILE A 46 -1.93 -1.50 -3.00
CA ILE A 46 -3.18 -0.85 -3.35
C ILE A 46 -4.28 -1.19 -2.33
N ILE A 47 -4.45 -2.45 -1.95
CA ILE A 47 -5.47 -2.86 -0.96
C ILE A 47 -5.21 -2.17 0.38
N THR A 48 -3.96 -2.14 0.83
CA THR A 48 -3.59 -1.45 2.08
C THR A 48 -3.81 0.06 1.97
N GLY A 49 -3.48 0.68 0.84
CA GLY A 49 -3.77 2.09 0.59
C GLY A 49 -5.27 2.41 0.47
N ILE A 50 -6.11 1.53 -0.09
CA ILE A 50 -7.55 1.81 -0.23
C ILE A 50 -8.25 1.71 1.13
N THR A 51 -7.90 0.70 1.93
CA THR A 51 -8.56 0.45 3.21
C THR A 51 -8.30 1.56 4.23
N GLY A 52 -7.19 2.31 4.11
CA GLY A 52 -6.88 3.40 5.05
C GLY A 52 -6.64 2.92 6.48
N VAL A 53 -6.44 1.60 6.64
CA VAL A 53 -6.20 0.90 7.88
C VAL A 53 -5.06 -0.06 7.59
N CYS A 54 -3.83 0.45 7.60
CA CYS A 54 -2.67 -0.41 7.54
C CYS A 54 -2.65 -1.39 8.74
N ALA A 55 -2.92 -2.67 8.49
CA ALA A 55 -3.02 -3.73 9.49
C ALA A 55 -1.77 -3.83 10.37
N LEU A 56 -0.59 -3.53 9.81
CA LEU A 56 0.67 -3.50 10.55
C LEU A 56 0.65 -2.43 11.64
N TYR A 57 0.29 -1.18 11.33
CA TYR A 57 0.17 -0.11 12.34
C TYR A 57 -0.91 -0.42 13.40
N LYS A 58 -1.98 -1.13 13.00
CA LYS A 58 -3.00 -1.62 13.92
C LYS A 58 -2.48 -2.73 14.84
N LEU A 59 -1.57 -3.59 14.35
CA LEU A 59 -0.90 -4.64 15.15
C LEU A 59 0.13 -4.05 16.12
N ILE A 60 0.87 -3.02 15.71
CA ILE A 60 1.90 -2.37 16.53
C ILE A 60 1.28 -1.30 17.47
N GLY A 61 0.00 -0.96 17.30
CA GLY A 61 -0.70 0.04 18.13
C GLY A 61 -0.25 1.49 17.89
N VAL A 62 0.46 1.76 16.80
CA VAL A 62 1.00 3.09 16.47
C VAL A 62 0.11 3.75 15.43
N SER A 63 -0.40 4.95 15.72
CA SER A 63 -1.11 5.80 14.76
C SER A 63 -0.15 6.81 14.17
N THR A 64 -0.01 6.86 12.84
CA THR A 64 0.67 7.97 12.15
C THR A 64 -0.31 9.07 11.74
N CYS A 65 -1.58 8.94 12.11
CA CYS A 65 -2.58 9.97 11.90
C CYS A 65 -2.30 11.14 12.85
N PRO A 66 -2.09 12.38 12.37
CA PRO A 66 -1.84 13.52 13.24
C PRO A 66 -3.06 13.75 14.12
N ILE A 67 -2.87 13.61 15.43
CA ILE A 67 -3.85 14.10 16.41
C ILE A 67 -3.84 15.62 16.23
N ARG A 68 -4.88 16.16 15.58
CA ARG A 68 -5.15 17.60 15.58
C ARG A 68 -5.36 18.00 17.04
N LYS A 69 -4.37 18.68 17.63
CA LYS A 69 -4.58 19.49 18.83
C LYS A 69 -5.44 20.70 18.47
#